data_AF-A0AAJ3HE41-F1
#
_entry.id   AF-A0AAJ3HE41-F1
#
_cell.length_a   1.000
_cell.length_b   1.000
_cell.length_c   1.000
_cell.angle_alpha   90.00
_cell.angle_beta   90.00
_cell.angle_gamma   90.00
#
_symmetry.space_group_name_H-M   'P 1'
#
loop_
_entity.id
_entity.type
_entity.pdbx_description
1 polymer ?
#
loop_
_entity_poly.entity_id
_entity_poly.type
_entity_poly.pdbx_seq_one_letter_code
_entity_poly.pdbx_strand_id
1 'polypeptide(L)'
;MAKQKTVTVGCKLPNGLIIEVGGQSVELNGANASNIIGGHGITYDVDADLFNAWLEAHQDRDMVKNGFVFAHEEAKNTKAEAREKADNETKLEAINPDDKANGVSTAKDE
;
A
#
# COMPACT_ATOMS: atom_id res chain seq x y z
N MET A 1 13.82 -19.79 -14.34
CA MET A 1 12.51 -19.09 -14.33
C MET A 1 12.77 -17.71 -14.93
N ALA A 2 11.98 -17.29 -15.92
CA ALA A 2 12.16 -15.96 -16.51
C ALA A 2 11.76 -14.91 -15.46
N LYS A 3 12.60 -13.90 -15.24
CA LYS A 3 12.27 -12.77 -14.38
C LYS A 3 11.13 -11.99 -15.05
N GLN A 4 10.06 -11.71 -14.33
CA GLN A 4 8.94 -10.96 -14.90
C GLN A 4 9.35 -9.53 -15.19
N LYS A 5 8.73 -8.95 -16.22
CA LYS A 5 8.99 -7.56 -16.60
C LYS A 5 8.27 -6.59 -15.67
N THR A 6 7.06 -6.93 -15.23
CA THR A 6 6.24 -6.07 -14.35
C THR A 6 5.51 -6.87 -13.27
N VAL A 7 5.10 -6.19 -12.21
CA VAL A 7 4.31 -6.70 -11.09
C VAL A 7 3.15 -5.77 -10.77
N THR A 8 2.15 -6.29 -10.06
CA THR A 8 1.05 -5.51 -9.48
C THR A 8 1.30 -5.34 -7.99
N VAL A 9 1.40 -4.08 -7.55
CA VAL A 9 1.75 -3.70 -6.17
C VAL A 9 0.49 -3.28 -5.41
N GLY A 10 0.33 -3.79 -4.20
CA GLY A 10 -0.63 -3.29 -3.21
C GLY A 10 0.08 -2.42 -2.17
N CYS A 11 -0.49 -1.26 -1.84
CA CYS A 11 0.04 -0.36 -0.81
C CYS A 11 -1.08 0.18 0.09
N LYS A 12 -0.97 -0.08 1.40
CA LYS A 12 -1.97 0.32 2.43
C LYS A 12 -1.72 1.71 3.01
N LEU A 13 -0.60 2.36 2.68
CA LEU A 13 -0.28 3.66 3.25
C LEU A 13 -1.29 4.72 2.77
N PRO A 14 -1.71 5.68 3.62
CA PRO A 14 -2.80 6.60 3.28
C PRO A 14 -2.57 7.36 1.98
N ASN A 15 -1.36 7.91 1.79
CA ASN A 15 -0.99 8.70 0.63
C ASN A 15 -0.23 7.92 -0.44
N GLY A 16 -0.12 6.60 -0.28
CA GLY A 16 0.73 5.78 -1.13
C GLY A 16 2.21 5.98 -0.83
N LEU A 17 3.04 5.72 -1.84
CA LEU A 17 4.48 5.82 -1.69
C LEU A 17 5.17 6.06 -3.03
N ILE A 18 6.07 7.02 -3.10
CA ILE A 18 7.02 7.12 -4.21
C ILE A 18 8.23 6.28 -3.86
N ILE A 19 8.52 5.26 -4.68
CA ILE A 19 9.71 4.43 -4.52
C ILE A 19 10.76 4.85 -5.55
N GLU A 20 12.02 4.88 -5.12
CA GLU A 20 13.14 5.25 -5.98
C GLU A 20 14.33 4.31 -5.74
N VAL A 21 14.90 3.79 -6.82
CA VAL A 21 16.15 3.02 -6.83
C VAL A 21 16.89 3.33 -8.13
N GLY A 22 18.18 3.63 -8.04
CA GLY A 22 19.03 3.78 -9.24
C GLY A 22 18.61 4.90 -10.20
N GLY A 23 17.94 5.95 -9.69
CA GLY A 23 17.46 7.08 -10.50
C GLY A 23 16.15 6.81 -11.26
N GLN A 24 15.52 5.66 -11.06
CA GLN A 24 14.17 5.37 -11.52
C GLN A 24 13.19 5.57 -10.37
N SER A 25 12.03 6.17 -10.64
CA SER A 25 11.00 6.46 -9.66
C SER A 25 9.62 6.06 -10.16
N VAL A 26 8.79 5.52 -9.27
CA VAL A 26 7.37 5.21 -9.53
C VAL A 26 6.52 5.52 -8.31
N GLU A 27 5.32 6.04 -8.55
CA GLU A 27 4.32 6.29 -7.52
C GLU A 27 3.43 5.06 -7.34
N LEU A 28 3.31 4.61 -6.09
CA LEU A 28 2.42 3.54 -5.66
C LEU A 28 1.15 4.14 -5.08
N ASN A 29 0.00 3.72 -5.60
CA ASN A 29 -1.32 4.11 -5.12
C ASN A 29 -1.53 3.71 -3.65
N GLY A 30 -2.00 4.64 -2.82
CA GLY A 30 -2.33 4.40 -1.42
C GLY A 30 -3.80 4.13 -1.15
N ALA A 31 -4.15 4.13 0.14
CA ALA A 31 -5.54 3.97 0.61
C ALA A 31 -6.45 5.17 0.23
N ASN A 32 -5.88 6.30 -0.20
CA ASN A 32 -6.62 7.45 -0.75
C ASN A 32 -7.02 7.29 -2.22
N ALA A 33 -6.58 6.24 -2.92
CA ALA A 33 -6.88 6.05 -4.33
C ALA A 33 -8.37 5.72 -4.57
N SER A 34 -8.87 6.00 -5.78
CA SER A 34 -10.28 5.69 -6.13
C SER A 34 -10.58 4.20 -6.21
N ASN A 35 -9.56 3.36 -6.47
CA ASN A 35 -9.70 1.91 -6.58
C ASN A 35 -8.84 1.22 -5.53
N ILE A 36 -9.46 0.93 -4.38
CA ILE A 36 -8.84 0.23 -3.24
C ILE A 36 -9.43 -1.17 -3.05
N ILE A 37 -8.60 -2.10 -2.59
CA ILE A 37 -9.01 -3.45 -2.21
C ILE A 37 -8.49 -3.73 -0.80
N GLY A 38 -9.38 -4.00 0.16
CA GLY A 38 -8.99 -4.23 1.56
C GLY A 38 -8.13 -3.11 2.16
N GLY A 39 -8.40 -1.85 1.80
CA GLY A 39 -7.63 -0.68 2.23
C GLY A 39 -6.30 -0.47 1.51
N HIS A 40 -5.97 -1.27 0.50
CA HIS A 40 -4.76 -1.10 -0.30
C HIS A 40 -5.08 -0.44 -1.64
N GLY A 41 -4.35 0.61 -2.00
CA GLY A 41 -4.29 1.08 -3.37
C GLY A 41 -3.54 0.07 -4.24
N ILE A 42 -4.00 -0.10 -5.48
CA ILE A 42 -3.44 -1.08 -6.42
C ILE A 42 -2.75 -0.34 -7.57
N THR A 43 -1.48 -0.66 -7.80
CA THR A 43 -0.67 -0.10 -8.90
C THR A 43 -0.29 -1.22 -9.85
N TYR A 44 -0.62 -1.07 -11.12
CA TYR A 44 -0.35 -2.07 -12.15
C TYR A 44 0.94 -1.73 -12.90
N ASP A 45 1.51 -2.74 -13.57
CA ASP A 45 2.62 -2.59 -14.51
C ASP A 45 3.88 -1.92 -13.91
N VAL A 46 4.12 -2.13 -12.62
CA VAL A 46 5.33 -1.64 -11.94
C VAL A 46 6.51 -2.50 -12.36
N ASP A 47 7.63 -1.89 -12.73
CA ASP A 47 8.85 -2.63 -13.10
C ASP A 47 9.29 -3.55 -11.95
N ALA A 48 9.43 -4.84 -12.27
CA ALA A 48 9.69 -5.86 -11.26
C ALA A 48 11.10 -5.73 -10.66
N ASP A 49 12.09 -5.31 -11.46
CA ASP A 49 13.46 -5.15 -11.01
C ASP A 49 13.58 -4.01 -10.01
N LEU A 50 12.94 -2.88 -10.33
CA LEU A 50 12.84 -1.71 -9.48
C LEU A 50 12.15 -2.04 -8.14
N PHE A 51 10.98 -2.69 -8.19
CA PHE A 51 10.24 -3.00 -6.96
C PHE A 51 11.00 -3.98 -6.08
N ASN A 52 11.61 -5.03 -6.65
CA ASN A 52 12.38 -6.01 -5.89
C ASN A 52 13.64 -5.38 -5.26
N ALA A 53 14.36 -4.53 -6.00
CA ALA A 53 15.51 -3.82 -5.46
C ALA A 53 15.10 -2.87 -4.33
N TRP A 54 13.97 -2.18 -4.49
CA TRP A 54 13.42 -1.31 -3.44
C TRP A 54 13.02 -2.12 -2.21
N LEU A 55 12.35 -3.25 -2.40
CA LEU A 55 11.90 -4.14 -1.32
C LEU A 55 13.09 -4.70 -0.54
N GLU A 56 14.15 -5.13 -1.23
CA GLU A 56 15.39 -5.61 -0.60
C GLU A 56 16.06 -4.52 0.25
N ALA A 57 16.15 -3.29 -0.29
CA ALA A 57 16.72 -2.15 0.42
C ALA A 57 15.89 -1.69 1.63
N HIS A 58 14.58 -1.98 1.65
CA HIS A 58 13.64 -1.50 2.68
C HIS A 58 12.96 -2.64 3.47
N GLN A 59 13.46 -3.87 3.36
CA GLN A 59 12.88 -5.06 4.00
C GLN A 59 12.70 -4.90 5.52
N ASP A 60 13.53 -4.06 6.13
CA ASP A 60 13.50 -3.80 7.56
C ASP A 60 12.53 -2.71 8.01
N ARG A 61 11.93 -1.97 7.08
CA ARG A 61 10.99 -0.88 7.39
C ARG A 61 9.63 -1.47 7.75
N ASP A 62 8.94 -0.82 8.68
CA ASP A 62 7.65 -1.29 9.19
C ASP A 62 6.61 -1.50 8.09
N MET A 63 6.61 -0.66 7.06
CA MET A 63 5.70 -0.79 5.91
C MET A 63 5.89 -2.10 5.11
N VAL A 64 7.11 -2.65 5.09
CA VAL A 64 7.41 -3.93 4.44
C VAL A 64 7.21 -5.08 5.42
N LYS A 65 7.77 -4.98 6.64
CA LYS A 65 7.66 -6.02 7.68
C LYS A 65 6.23 -6.35 8.05
N ASN A 66 5.37 -5.34 8.16
CA ASN A 66 3.96 -5.51 8.49
C ASN A 66 3.10 -5.84 7.27
N GLY A 67 3.70 -6.00 6.08
CA GLY A 67 3.01 -6.40 4.87
C GLY A 67 2.00 -5.37 4.35
N PHE A 68 2.26 -4.08 4.57
CA PHE A 68 1.45 -2.98 4.03
C PHE A 68 1.78 -2.68 2.57
N VAL A 69 2.99 -3.04 2.13
CA VAL A 69 3.44 -2.95 0.74
C VAL A 69 3.91 -4.33 0.27
N PHE A 70 3.30 -4.83 -0.80
CA PHE A 70 3.61 -6.15 -1.36
C PHE A 70 3.28 -6.19 -2.86
N ALA A 71 3.77 -7.21 -3.57
CA ALA A 71 3.49 -7.35 -4.99
C ALA A 71 3.37 -8.80 -5.44
N HIS A 72 2.60 -9.02 -6.49
CA HIS A 72 2.50 -10.30 -7.20
C HIS A 72 2.55 -10.08 -8.71
N GLU A 73 2.92 -11.13 -9.44
CA GLU A 73 2.94 -11.12 -10.91
C GLU A 73 1.53 -10.90 -11.48
N GLU A 74 0.56 -11.65 -10.94
CA GLU A 74 -0.83 -11.56 -11.39
C GLU A 74 -1.64 -10.64 -10.47
N ALA A 75 -2.31 -9.65 -11.06
CA ALA A 75 -3.18 -8.72 -10.33
C ALA A 75 -4.26 -9.43 -9.49
N LYS A 76 -4.72 -10.62 -9.91
CA LYS A 76 -5.71 -11.39 -9.15
C LYS A 76 -5.16 -11.82 -7.78
N ASN A 77 -3.87 -12.14 -7.70
CA ASN A 77 -3.20 -12.56 -6.47
C ASN A 77 -2.96 -11.36 -5.57
N THR A 78 -2.50 -10.22 -6.12
CA THR A 78 -2.37 -8.97 -5.34
C THR A 78 -3.71 -8.57 -4.73
N LYS A 79 -4.81 -8.65 -5.50
CA LYS A 79 -6.15 -8.35 -5.02
C LYS A 79 -6.64 -9.37 -3.99
N ALA A 80 -6.24 -10.64 -4.07
CA ALA A 80 -6.61 -11.65 -3.09
C ALA A 80 -5.94 -11.35 -1.75
N GLU A 81 -4.62 -11.19 -1.74
CA GLU A 81 -3.86 -10.86 -0.53
C GLU A 81 -4.31 -9.53 0.10
N ALA A 82 -4.62 -8.53 -0.74
CA ALA A 82 -5.16 -7.26 -0.27
C ALA A 82 -6.48 -7.43 0.52
N ARG A 83 -7.35 -8.36 0.10
CA ARG A 83 -8.59 -8.69 0.82
C ARG A 83 -8.30 -9.45 2.11
N GLU A 84 -7.37 -10.39 2.08
CA GLU A 84 -6.96 -11.15 3.27
C GLU A 84 -6.34 -10.25 4.34
N LYS A 85 -5.69 -9.15 3.94
CA LYS A 85 -5.10 -8.15 4.84
C LYS A 85 -6.00 -6.93 5.09
N ALA A 86 -7.31 -7.06 4.87
CA ALA A 86 -8.24 -5.95 5.11
C ALA A 86 -8.17 -5.44 6.56
N ASP A 87 -8.13 -6.36 7.52
CA ASP A 87 -8.08 -6.06 8.97
C ASP A 87 -6.67 -5.77 9.51
N ASN A 88 -5.63 -5.77 8.66
CA ASN A 88 -4.27 -5.45 9.06
C ASN A 88 -4.10 -3.92 9.17
N GLU A 89 -4.29 -3.39 10.37
CA GLU A 89 -4.29 -1.95 10.65
C GLU A 89 -2.91 -1.31 10.53
N THR A 90 -2.83 -0.14 9.89
CA THR A 90 -1.57 0.63 9.77
C THR A 90 -1.33 1.59 10.95
N LYS A 91 -2.38 1.85 11.74
CA LYS A 91 -2.47 2.93 12.74
C LYS A 91 -2.33 4.34 12.14
N LEU A 92 -2.51 4.46 10.83
CA LEU A 92 -2.54 5.71 10.05
C LEU A 92 -3.89 5.90 9.34
N GLU A 93 -4.88 5.05 9.64
CA GLU A 93 -6.24 5.13 9.14
C GLU A 93 -6.92 6.43 9.57
N ALA A 94 -7.96 6.81 8.82
CA ALA A 94 -8.80 7.94 9.20
C ALA A 94 -9.39 7.71 10.60
N ILE A 95 -9.22 8.69 11.46
CA ILE A 95 -9.74 8.66 12.83
C ILE A 95 -11.27 8.61 12.77
N ASN A 96 -11.88 7.69 13.52
CA ASN A 96 -13.32 7.69 13.72
C ASN A 96 -13.70 8.84 14.68
N PRO A 97 -14.42 9.87 14.22
CA PRO A 97 -14.77 11.03 15.05
C PRO A 97 -15.78 10.71 16.16
N ASP A 98 -16.53 9.61 16.04
CA ASP A 98 -17.53 9.20 17.04
C ASP A 98 -16.92 8.36 18.18
N ASP A 99 -15.68 7.91 18.03
CA ASP A 99 -14.97 7.19 19.08
C ASP A 99 -14.42 8.19 20.12
N LYS A 100 -14.98 8.12 21.33
CA LYS A 100 -14.64 9.01 22.44
C LYS A 100 -13.17 8.89 22.88
N ALA A 101 -12.48 7.80 22.54
CA ALA A 101 -11.06 7.63 22.86
C ALA A 101 -10.15 8.47 21.95
N ASN A 102 -10.64 8.95 20.80
CA ASN A 102 -9.81 9.62 19.80
C ASN A 102 -9.58 11.12 20.07
N GLY A 103 -10.21 11.70 21.08
CA GLY A 103 -10.00 13.10 21.48
C GLY A 103 -10.42 14.16 20.44
N VAL A 104 -11.14 13.75 19.40
CA VAL A 104 -11.70 14.60 18.35
C VAL A 104 -13.23 14.57 18.41
N SER A 105 -13.90 15.52 17.75
CA SER A 105 -15.36 15.58 17.66
C SER A 105 -15.76 16.08 16.29
N THR A 106 -16.90 15.63 15.78
CA THR A 106 -17.50 16.18 14.56
C THR A 106 -17.74 17.69 14.76
N ALA A 107 -17.38 18.49 13.75
CA ALA A 107 -17.68 19.92 13.77
C ALA A 107 -19.20 20.11 13.90
N LYS A 108 -19.63 21.09 14.69
CA LYS A 108 -21.05 21.44 14.79
C LYS A 108 -21.46 22.07 13.46
N ASP A 109 -22.58 21.64 12.88
CA ASP A 109 -23.24 22.35 11.79
C ASP A 109 -23.52 23.80 12.23
N GLU A 110 -23.19 24.76 11.37
CA GLU A 110 -23.51 26.19 11.52
C GLU A 110 -24.97 26.49 11.13
#